data_AF-V5TW51-F1
#
_entry.id   AF-V5TW51-F1
#
_cell.length_a   1.000
_cell.length_b   1.000
_cell.length_c   1.000
_cell.angle_alpha   90.00
_cell.angle_beta   90.00
_cell.angle_gamma   90.00
#
_symmetry.space_group_name_H-M   'P 1'
#
loop_
_entity.id
_entity.type
_entity.pdbx_description
1 polymer ?
#
loop_
_entity_poly.entity_id
_entity_poly.type
_entity_poly.pdbx_seq_one_letter_code
_entity_poly.pdbx_strand_id
1 'polypeptide(L)'
;MKLNHLTIGQRLGLLAALLLVAVLFIGIRGLTINADGLEQNNNIMATEKVIAESIDTARNAQVQFKIQVQEWKNTLLRGTQGQAAFDKYKAAFVEQSDKTQALLNRLATLLPQLGMSVDEVHQTIALHEGLEKSYLEAIAQYNIADPTSAQRVDKLVSGIDREPTRMIDEVVAKTLKQADALTRQTEARNLSQYQQTRTMLLITMALTLIASILITFWLVRSITRPLAQAVTIARNVAAGDLQTAITVSGRDETAELMSALQEMNGNLTRIVSGVRSGTETIATASAQIATGSRELSARNEAQASALEETAASMEELTSVVKNNAENSRFASDIARDACQVAGQGGQVVERVVQTMSEIHQFSTEISNIISVIDGIAFQTNILALNAAVEAARAGAEGRGFAVVAAEVRALAQRSSSAAQDIRNLIDRSVSRIDEGNSLVKGAGSAMEDILKSVQRVSELVETISMANREQSTGIDQVNIAVTQMDASTQQNAALSQESAAAAQSMQYQAEKLLDSVSVFRLAARQDEALA
;
A
#
# COMPACT_ATOMS: atom_id res chain seq x y z
N MET A 1 29.70 20.11 21.55
CA MET A 1 28.24 19.93 21.40
C MET A 1 27.90 20.14 19.93
N LYS A 2 27.50 19.11 19.17
CA LYS A 2 27.19 19.28 17.74
C LYS A 2 25.93 20.15 17.64
N LEU A 3 26.09 21.40 17.20
CA LEU A 3 25.00 22.40 17.07
C LEU A 3 23.87 21.93 16.13
N ASN A 4 24.08 20.85 15.37
CA ASN A 4 23.09 20.19 14.49
C ASN A 4 22.00 19.39 15.23
N HIS A 5 21.99 19.36 16.57
CA HIS A 5 20.91 18.74 17.35
C HIS A 5 19.91 19.73 17.93
N LEU A 6 20.14 21.03 17.75
CA LEU A 6 19.19 22.07 18.17
C LEU A 6 18.06 22.19 17.17
N THR A 7 16.85 22.40 17.65
CA THR A 7 15.68 22.67 16.79
C THR A 7 15.86 23.97 16.01
N ILE A 8 15.12 24.13 14.91
CA ILE A 8 15.14 25.37 14.12
C ILE A 8 14.78 26.56 15.00
N GLY A 9 13.77 26.40 15.86
CA GLY A 9 13.36 27.41 16.83
C GLY A 9 14.48 27.76 17.83
N GLN A 10 15.20 26.77 18.35
CA GLN A 10 16.34 27.00 19.27
C GLN A 10 17.50 27.74 18.58
N ARG A 11 17.81 27.40 17.32
CA ARG A 11 18.86 28.08 16.54
C ARG A 11 18.50 29.53 16.24
N LEU A 12 17.26 29.79 15.83
CA LEU A 12 16.74 31.14 15.60
C LEU A 12 16.70 31.95 16.90
N GLY A 13 16.25 31.35 18.00
CA GLY A 13 16.24 31.96 19.33
C GLY A 13 17.64 32.32 19.82
N LEU A 14 18.63 31.43 19.65
CA LEU A 14 20.03 31.71 19.97
C LEU A 14 20.60 32.85 19.11
N LEU A 15 20.31 32.87 17.81
CA LEU A 15 20.74 33.97 16.93
C LEU A 15 20.12 35.30 17.35
N ALA A 16 18.82 35.33 17.63
CA ALA A 16 18.13 36.52 18.10
C ALA A 16 18.69 37.02 19.44
N ALA A 17 18.92 36.12 20.39
CA ALA A 17 19.53 36.45 21.67
C ALA A 17 20.95 37.00 21.51
N LEU A 18 21.77 36.40 20.65
CA LEU A 18 23.15 36.83 20.41
C LEU A 18 23.20 38.21 19.72
N LEU A 19 22.30 38.47 18.76
CA LEU A 19 22.14 39.79 18.15
C LEU A 19 21.70 40.84 19.17
N LEU A 20 20.72 40.52 20.04
CA LEU A 20 20.28 41.43 21.09
C LEU A 20 21.40 41.73 22.10
N VAL A 21 22.17 40.72 22.50
CA VAL A 21 23.35 40.90 23.38
C VAL A 21 24.41 41.75 22.68
N ALA A 22 24.67 41.55 21.38
CA ALA A 22 25.61 42.37 20.63
C ALA A 22 25.16 43.84 20.54
N VAL A 23 23.87 44.09 20.28
CA VAL A 23 23.30 45.45 20.28
C VAL A 23 23.39 46.09 21.66
N LEU A 24 23.04 45.34 22.71
CA LEU A 24 23.14 45.82 24.09
C LEU A 24 24.60 46.15 24.45
N PHE A 25 25.55 45.30 24.06
CA PHE A 25 26.97 45.50 24.30
C PHE A 25 27.48 46.76 23.58
N ILE A 26 27.15 46.94 22.29
CA ILE A 26 27.51 48.15 21.54
C ILE A 26 26.87 49.39 22.18
N GLY A 27 25.61 49.32 22.58
CA GLY A 27 24.89 50.41 23.23
C GLY A 27 25.53 50.82 24.56
N ILE A 28 25.81 49.85 25.44
CA ILE A 28 26.49 50.09 26.73
C ILE A 28 27.87 50.70 26.49
N ARG A 29 28.67 50.15 25.57
CA ARG A 29 29.99 50.69 25.24
C ARG A 29 29.92 52.10 24.67
N GLY A 30 28.93 52.40 23.83
CA GLY A 30 28.66 53.73 23.31
C GLY A 30 28.33 54.73 24.42
N LEU A 31 27.46 54.34 25.37
CA LEU A 31 27.12 55.16 26.52
C LEU A 31 28.34 55.43 27.43
N THR A 32 29.17 54.41 27.71
CA THR A 32 30.39 54.62 28.52
C THR A 32 31.38 55.57 27.85
N ILE A 33 31.59 55.41 26.53
CA ILE A 33 32.48 56.30 25.77
C ILE A 33 31.95 57.74 25.77
N ASN A 34 30.64 57.91 25.65
CA ASN A 34 30.02 59.24 25.69
C ASN A 34 30.12 59.89 27.08
N ALA A 35 29.92 59.11 28.15
CA ALA A 35 30.08 59.57 29.52
C ALA A 35 31.54 59.99 29.82
N ASP A 36 32.52 59.16 29.44
CA ASP A 36 33.95 59.47 29.57
C ASP A 36 34.31 60.74 28.78
N GLY A 37 33.75 60.88 27.57
CA GLY A 37 33.93 62.07 26.74
C GLY A 37 33.34 63.34 27.36
N LEU A 38 32.18 63.25 28.03
CA LEU A 38 31.56 64.38 28.71
C LEU A 38 32.37 64.82 29.95
N GLU A 39 32.83 63.87 30.77
CA GLU A 39 33.68 64.14 31.94
C GLU A 39 34.99 64.82 31.51
N GLN A 40 35.61 64.30 30.45
CA GLN A 40 36.82 64.87 29.92
C GLN A 40 36.62 66.29 29.36
N ASN A 41 35.52 66.53 28.63
CA ASN A 41 35.22 67.86 28.11
C ASN A 41 35.04 68.88 29.25
N ASN A 42 34.36 68.50 30.33
CA ASN A 42 34.24 69.34 31.52
C ASN A 42 35.61 69.67 32.14
N ASN A 43 36.52 68.69 32.22
CA ASN A 43 37.88 68.91 32.74
C ASN A 43 38.72 69.84 31.84
N ILE A 44 38.56 69.72 30.52
CA ILE A 44 39.20 70.61 29.54
C ILE A 44 38.68 72.03 29.71
N MET A 45 37.36 72.23 29.75
CA MET A 45 36.74 73.54 29.95
C MET A 45 37.17 74.18 31.28
N ALA A 46 37.28 73.39 32.35
CA ALA A 46 37.78 73.88 33.64
C ALA A 46 39.24 74.36 33.54
N THR A 47 40.10 73.62 32.85
CA THR A 47 41.51 73.98 32.66
C THR A 47 41.66 75.21 31.76
N GLU A 48 40.92 75.28 30.65
CA GLU A 48 40.91 76.44 29.75
C GLU A 48 40.44 77.72 30.46
N LYS A 49 39.43 77.61 31.34
CA LYS A 49 38.97 78.73 32.15
C LYS A 49 40.07 79.27 33.06
N VAL A 50 40.81 78.39 33.74
CA VAL A 50 41.93 78.78 34.61
C VAL A 50 43.07 79.42 33.80
N ILE A 51 43.35 78.88 32.61
CA ILE A 51 44.34 79.47 31.69
C ILE A 51 43.94 80.90 31.29
N ALA A 52 42.70 81.08 30.83
CA ALA A 52 42.19 82.39 30.42
C ALA A 52 42.23 83.41 31.58
N GLU A 53 41.77 83.01 32.76
CA GLU A 53 41.77 83.86 33.96
C GLU A 53 43.20 84.22 34.41
N SER A 54 44.15 83.29 34.32
CA SER A 54 45.56 83.54 34.67
C SER A 54 46.24 84.50 33.70
N ILE A 55 45.99 84.36 32.40
CA ILE A 55 46.52 85.28 31.37
C ILE A 55 45.96 86.69 31.60
N ASP A 56 44.65 86.80 31.77
CA ASP A 56 43.98 88.09 31.97
C ASP A 56 44.46 88.76 33.26
N THR A 57 44.54 88.01 34.36
CA THR A 57 45.04 88.51 35.65
C THR A 57 46.49 89.01 35.54
N ALA A 58 47.38 88.23 34.92
CA ALA A 58 48.79 88.61 34.76
C ALA A 58 48.95 89.87 33.89
N ARG A 59 48.26 89.92 32.75
CA ARG A 59 48.29 91.11 31.87
C ARG A 59 47.69 92.33 32.56
N ASN A 60 46.59 92.18 33.27
CA ASN A 60 45.99 93.28 34.01
C ASN A 60 46.93 93.78 35.12
N ALA A 61 47.64 92.91 35.85
CA ALA A 61 48.62 93.32 36.84
C ALA A 61 49.72 94.19 36.20
N GLN A 62 50.24 93.77 35.05
CA GLN A 62 51.22 94.53 34.27
C GLN A 62 50.69 95.89 33.79
N VAL A 63 49.44 95.95 33.34
CA VAL A 63 48.81 97.18 32.89
C VAL A 63 48.58 98.13 34.07
N GLN A 64 48.01 97.65 35.18
CA GLN A 64 47.75 98.50 36.35
C GLN A 64 49.05 99.02 36.96
N PHE A 65 50.12 98.21 36.99
CA PHE A 65 51.44 98.65 37.43
C PHE A 65 52.01 99.76 36.56
N LYS A 66 51.90 99.64 35.23
CA LYS A 66 52.31 100.71 34.29
C LYS A 66 51.51 102.00 34.52
N ILE A 67 50.21 101.88 34.81
CA ILE A 67 49.37 103.04 35.14
C ILE A 67 49.79 103.63 36.50
N GLN A 68 50.08 102.81 37.52
CA GLN A 68 50.58 103.27 38.81
C GLN A 68 51.85 104.13 38.64
N VAL A 69 52.85 103.64 37.90
CA VAL A 69 54.08 104.40 37.61
C VAL A 69 53.77 105.69 36.81
N GLN A 70 52.74 105.68 35.96
CA GLN A 70 52.29 106.88 35.27
C GLN A 70 51.59 107.86 36.23
N GLU A 71 50.80 107.39 37.18
CA GLU A 71 50.14 108.23 38.20
C GLU A 71 51.14 108.82 39.18
N TRP A 72 52.26 108.13 39.45
CA TRP A 72 53.40 108.73 40.15
C TRP A 72 53.89 109.99 39.41
N LYS A 73 54.14 109.88 38.11
CA LYS A 73 54.55 111.01 37.27
C LYS A 73 53.49 112.11 37.23
N ASN A 74 52.20 111.75 37.15
CA ASN A 74 51.12 112.73 37.20
C ASN A 74 51.07 113.45 38.55
N THR A 75 51.31 112.76 39.66
CA THR A 75 51.31 113.36 41.00
C THR A 75 52.40 114.42 41.12
N LEU A 76 53.59 114.14 40.59
CA LEU A 76 54.70 115.10 40.59
C LEU A 76 54.49 116.27 39.62
N LEU A 77 54.01 116.02 38.41
CA LEU A 77 53.88 117.05 37.37
C LEU A 77 52.64 117.92 37.55
N ARG A 78 51.52 117.32 37.96
CA ARG A 78 50.20 117.99 38.04
C ARG A 78 49.81 118.32 39.49
N GLY A 79 50.49 117.78 40.48
CA GLY A 79 50.26 118.13 41.90
C GLY A 79 50.60 119.59 42.24
N THR A 80 51.42 120.25 41.43
CA THR A 80 51.69 121.71 41.52
C THR A 80 50.46 122.57 41.27
N GLN A 81 49.39 122.02 40.70
CA GLN A 81 48.13 122.74 40.42
C GLN A 81 47.27 122.97 41.68
N GLY A 82 47.66 122.40 42.83
CA GLY A 82 47.02 122.61 44.12
C GLY A 82 46.82 121.32 44.92
N GLN A 83 46.52 121.46 46.22
CA GLN A 83 46.36 120.33 47.15
C GLN A 83 45.35 119.28 46.64
N ALA A 84 44.22 119.72 46.08
CA ALA A 84 43.20 118.82 45.55
C ALA A 84 43.69 117.98 44.34
N ALA A 85 44.55 118.55 43.48
CA ALA A 85 45.12 117.81 42.34
C ALA A 85 46.18 116.81 42.82
N PHE A 86 47.02 117.21 43.77
CA PHE A 86 48.00 116.33 44.39
C PHE A 86 47.32 115.14 45.10
N ASP A 87 46.31 115.39 45.94
CA ASP A 87 45.59 114.34 46.65
C ASP A 87 44.87 113.39 45.69
N LYS A 88 44.30 113.91 44.58
CA LYS A 88 43.68 113.08 43.54
C LYS A 88 44.65 112.12 42.89
N TYR A 89 45.81 112.61 42.42
CA TYR A 89 46.79 111.77 41.72
C TYR A 89 47.54 110.84 42.68
N LYS A 90 47.80 111.28 43.91
CA LYS A 90 48.31 110.43 44.98
C LYS A 90 47.33 109.29 45.32
N ALA A 91 46.04 109.60 45.45
CA ALA A 91 45.01 108.59 45.66
C ALA A 91 44.93 107.62 44.48
N ALA A 92 45.01 108.11 43.24
CA ALA A 92 45.06 107.25 42.05
C ALA A 92 46.31 106.36 42.01
N PHE A 93 47.48 106.87 42.44
CA PHE A 93 48.69 106.05 42.57
C PHE A 93 48.50 104.90 43.56
N VAL A 94 47.98 105.19 44.76
CA VAL A 94 47.70 104.18 45.78
C VAL A 94 46.64 103.19 45.28
N GLU A 95 45.56 103.67 44.66
CA GLU A 95 44.51 102.81 44.11
C GLU A 95 45.05 101.83 43.04
N GLN A 96 45.95 102.29 42.18
CA GLN A 96 46.58 101.43 41.18
C GLN A 96 47.64 100.50 41.77
N SER A 97 48.30 100.90 42.86
CA SER A 97 49.13 100.01 43.67
C SER A 97 48.29 98.88 44.26
N ASP A 98 47.19 99.21 44.94
CA ASP A 98 46.27 98.25 45.55
C ASP A 98 45.71 97.27 44.52
N LYS A 99 45.32 97.76 43.33
CA LYS A 99 44.86 96.91 42.22
C LYS A 99 45.96 96.00 41.70
N THR A 100 47.18 96.51 41.53
CA THR A 100 48.33 95.69 41.12
C THR A 100 48.61 94.60 42.14
N GLN A 101 48.61 94.96 43.43
CA GLN A 101 48.82 94.03 44.54
C GLN A 101 47.72 92.97 44.61
N ALA A 102 46.45 93.36 44.45
CA ALA A 102 45.32 92.45 44.42
C ALA A 102 45.40 91.47 43.22
N LEU A 103 45.79 91.95 42.04
CA LEU A 103 45.97 91.13 40.85
C LEU A 103 47.16 90.17 40.97
N LEU A 104 48.29 90.61 41.55
CA LEU A 104 49.43 89.74 41.82
C LEU A 104 49.08 88.67 42.87
N ASN A 105 48.36 89.03 43.94
CA ASN A 105 47.84 88.07 44.91
C ASN A 105 46.85 87.09 44.27
N ARG A 106 45.95 87.56 43.40
CA ARG A 106 45.05 86.69 42.64
C ARG A 106 45.84 85.73 41.76
N LEU A 107 46.86 86.22 41.06
CA LEU A 107 47.73 85.40 40.23
C LEU A 107 48.44 84.33 41.05
N ALA A 108 48.94 84.64 42.25
CA ALA A 108 49.53 83.65 43.16
C ALA A 108 48.57 82.51 43.53
N THR A 109 47.25 82.75 43.56
CA THR A 109 46.24 81.69 43.77
C THR A 109 45.92 80.86 42.52
N LEU A 110 46.16 81.41 41.32
CA LEU A 110 45.87 80.77 40.04
C LEU A 110 47.03 79.94 39.51
N LEU A 111 48.28 80.40 39.70
CA LEU A 111 49.48 79.72 39.19
C LEU A 111 49.66 78.26 39.65
N PRO A 112 49.36 77.86 40.91
CA PRO A 112 49.42 76.46 41.31
C PRO A 112 48.49 75.56 40.49
N GLN A 113 47.34 76.08 40.04
CA GLN A 113 46.37 75.34 39.24
C GLN A 113 46.87 75.12 37.80
N LEU A 114 47.85 75.90 37.34
CA LEU A 114 48.59 75.71 36.08
C LEU A 114 49.87 74.86 36.26
N GLY A 115 50.12 74.36 37.47
CA GLY A 115 51.34 73.62 37.82
C GLY A 115 52.59 74.51 37.87
N MET A 116 52.43 75.82 38.10
CA MET A 116 53.55 76.77 38.21
C MET A 116 53.91 77.03 39.68
N SER A 117 55.18 77.33 39.96
CA SER A 117 55.60 77.80 41.28
C SER A 117 55.07 79.21 41.57
N VAL A 118 54.76 79.48 42.84
CA VAL A 118 54.32 80.80 43.34
C VAL A 118 55.49 81.68 43.80
N ASP A 119 56.70 81.13 43.90
CA ASP A 119 57.84 81.80 44.52
C ASP A 119 58.17 83.14 43.85
N GLU A 120 58.18 83.16 42.50
CA GLU A 120 58.48 84.38 41.74
C GLU A 120 57.39 85.43 41.86
N VAL A 121 56.12 85.03 41.96
CA VAL A 121 55.01 85.97 42.16
C VAL A 121 55.01 86.50 43.59
N HIS A 122 55.28 85.67 44.59
CA HIS A 122 55.45 86.14 45.98
C HIS A 122 56.63 87.10 46.12
N GLN A 123 57.75 86.85 45.42
CA GLN A 123 58.86 87.81 45.38
C GLN A 123 58.44 89.11 44.69
N THR A 124 57.68 89.03 43.58
CA THR A 124 57.16 90.21 42.87
C THR A 124 56.20 91.03 43.75
N ILE A 125 55.31 90.38 44.49
CA ILE A 125 54.40 90.96 45.49
C ILE A 125 55.21 91.70 46.55
N ALA A 126 56.23 91.07 47.14
CA ALA A 126 57.05 91.67 48.18
C ALA A 126 57.85 92.88 47.67
N LEU A 127 58.40 92.78 46.45
CA LEU A 127 59.11 93.89 45.80
C LEU A 127 58.18 95.06 45.47
N HIS A 128 56.97 94.77 45.02
CA HIS A 128 55.94 95.77 44.75
C HIS A 128 55.48 96.49 46.04
N GLU A 129 55.27 95.76 47.14
CA GLU A 129 54.98 96.39 48.46
C GLU A 129 56.12 97.28 48.95
N GLY A 130 57.36 96.83 48.76
CA GLY A 130 58.55 97.63 49.09
C GLY A 130 58.63 98.90 48.25
N LEU A 131 58.32 98.79 46.95
CA LEU A 131 58.27 99.91 46.00
C LEU A 131 57.26 100.96 46.42
N GLU A 132 56.03 100.56 46.76
CA GLU A 132 54.99 101.49 47.20
C GLU A 132 55.43 102.27 48.46
N LYS A 133 56.01 101.59 49.45
CA LYS A 133 56.53 102.24 50.66
C LYS A 133 57.57 103.31 50.32
N SER A 134 58.53 102.98 49.45
CA SER A 134 59.54 103.94 48.99
C SER A 134 58.94 105.15 48.27
N TYR A 135 57.92 104.95 47.43
CA TYR A 135 57.20 106.04 46.78
C TYR A 135 56.43 106.92 47.78
N LEU A 136 55.74 106.32 48.76
CA LEU A 136 55.01 107.06 49.79
C LEU A 136 55.94 107.85 50.73
N GLU A 137 57.10 107.29 51.08
CA GLU A 137 58.13 108.00 51.86
C GLU A 137 58.71 109.19 51.09
N ALA A 138 58.96 109.02 49.79
CA ALA A 138 59.43 110.12 48.93
C ALA A 138 58.35 111.20 48.77
N ILE A 139 57.10 110.82 48.57
CA ILE A 139 55.98 111.76 48.39
C ILE A 139 55.68 112.56 49.67
N ALA A 140 56.01 112.04 50.85
CA ALA A 140 55.89 112.78 52.10
C ALA A 140 56.83 113.99 52.17
N GLN A 141 57.90 114.00 51.38
CA GLN A 141 58.82 115.14 51.23
C GLN A 141 58.38 116.13 50.14
N TYR A 142 57.25 115.89 49.49
CA TYR A 142 56.72 116.77 48.45
C TYR A 142 56.11 118.03 49.04
N ASN A 143 56.51 119.19 48.52
CA ASN A 143 56.00 120.50 48.92
C ASN A 143 55.42 121.21 47.69
N ILE A 144 54.10 121.41 47.68
CA ILE A 144 53.34 122.01 46.59
C ILE A 144 53.80 123.45 46.30
N ALA A 145 54.25 124.18 47.31
CA ALA A 145 54.68 125.58 47.18
C ALA A 145 56.12 125.72 46.61
N ASP A 146 56.88 124.63 46.48
CA ASP A 146 58.25 124.65 45.95
C ASP A 146 58.30 124.06 44.52
N PRO A 147 58.57 124.89 43.48
CA PRO A 147 58.66 124.44 42.10
C PRO A 147 59.74 123.37 41.84
N THR A 148 60.76 123.26 42.71
CA THR A 148 61.84 122.28 42.59
C THR A 148 61.56 120.97 43.33
N SER A 149 60.47 120.90 44.10
CA SER A 149 60.12 119.74 44.93
C SER A 149 59.86 118.49 44.09
N ALA A 150 59.14 118.63 42.97
CA ALA A 150 58.86 117.52 42.06
C ALA A 150 60.15 116.83 41.58
N GLN A 151 61.17 117.60 41.19
CA GLN A 151 62.43 117.04 40.70
C GLN A 151 63.27 116.41 41.81
N ARG A 152 63.23 116.94 43.04
CA ARG A 152 63.89 116.30 44.19
C ARG A 152 63.24 114.98 44.56
N VAL A 153 61.92 114.95 44.67
CA VAL A 153 61.15 113.76 45.05
C VAL A 153 61.31 112.66 44.01
N ASP A 154 61.25 112.98 42.71
CA ASP A 154 61.49 112.01 41.65
C ASP A 154 62.91 111.41 41.72
N LYS A 155 63.92 112.23 42.06
CA LYS A 155 65.31 111.77 42.16
C LYS A 155 65.54 110.77 43.29
N LEU A 156 64.76 110.82 44.37
CA LEU A 156 64.85 109.86 45.49
C LEU A 156 64.45 108.45 45.08
N VAL A 157 63.57 108.33 44.10
CA VAL A 157 62.97 107.06 43.65
C VAL A 157 63.28 106.79 42.17
N SER A 158 64.27 107.47 41.61
CA SER A 158 64.61 107.33 40.20
C SER A 158 65.11 105.91 39.90
N GLY A 159 64.32 105.14 39.16
CA GLY A 159 64.68 103.82 38.67
C GLY A 159 64.37 102.66 39.62
N ILE A 160 63.74 102.92 40.78
CA ILE A 160 63.31 101.84 41.70
C ILE A 160 62.19 100.98 41.09
N ASP A 161 61.43 101.52 40.13
CA ASP A 161 60.38 100.82 39.40
C ASP A 161 60.91 99.79 38.38
N ARG A 162 62.19 99.85 38.01
CA ARG A 162 62.76 99.00 36.95
C ARG A 162 62.74 97.51 37.30
N GLU A 163 63.07 97.16 38.53
CA GLU A 163 63.14 95.77 38.97
C GLU A 163 61.74 95.15 39.14
N PRO A 164 60.77 95.81 39.81
CA PRO A 164 59.37 95.38 39.78
C PRO A 164 58.78 95.29 38.37
N THR A 165 59.09 96.24 37.47
CA THR A 165 58.68 96.16 36.05
C THR A 165 59.19 94.86 35.42
N ARG A 166 60.49 94.59 35.57
CA ARG A 166 61.13 93.39 35.00
C ARG A 166 60.50 92.10 35.57
N MET A 167 60.24 92.05 36.88
CA MET A 167 59.66 90.88 37.52
C MET A 167 58.20 90.65 37.12
N ILE A 168 57.40 91.71 37.04
CA ILE A 168 56.02 91.61 36.55
C ILE A 168 56.00 91.16 35.08
N ASP A 169 56.87 91.72 34.23
CA ASP A 169 57.01 91.31 32.82
C ASP A 169 57.43 89.83 32.71
N GLU A 170 58.35 89.37 33.57
CA GLU A 170 58.83 87.98 33.59
C GLU A 170 57.74 87.00 34.04
N VAL A 171 56.98 87.35 35.08
CA VAL A 171 55.82 86.59 35.55
C VAL A 171 54.80 86.45 34.42
N VAL A 172 54.44 87.56 33.75
CA VAL A 172 53.51 87.55 32.60
C VAL A 172 54.02 86.65 31.47
N ALA A 173 55.29 86.77 31.10
CA ALA A 173 55.89 85.99 30.04
C ALA A 173 55.87 84.49 30.36
N LYS A 174 56.18 84.10 31.61
CA LYS A 174 56.11 82.71 32.07
C LYS A 174 54.68 82.17 32.10
N THR A 175 53.72 82.96 32.59
CA THR A 175 52.30 82.59 32.59
C THR A 175 51.79 82.36 31.16
N LEU A 176 52.12 83.26 30.22
CA LEU A 176 51.76 83.11 28.81
C LEU A 176 52.39 81.86 28.17
N LYS A 177 53.67 81.60 28.45
CA LYS A 177 54.38 80.43 27.91
C LYS A 177 53.81 79.12 28.44
N GLN A 178 53.51 79.05 29.74
CA GLN A 178 52.90 77.88 30.35
C GLN A 178 51.48 77.65 29.83
N ALA A 179 50.69 78.73 29.67
CA ALA A 179 49.35 78.66 29.10
C ALA A 179 49.35 78.09 27.67
N ASP A 180 50.26 78.55 26.80
CA ASP A 180 50.40 78.02 25.43
C ASP A 180 50.83 76.54 25.46
N ALA A 181 51.76 76.17 26.35
CA ALA A 181 52.20 74.78 26.51
C ALA A 181 51.05 73.84 26.95
N LEU A 182 50.25 74.25 27.93
CA LEU A 182 49.08 73.50 28.40
C LEU A 182 47.99 73.39 27.34
N THR A 183 47.76 74.46 26.56
CA THR A 183 46.79 74.47 25.45
C THR A 183 47.19 73.44 24.39
N ARG A 184 48.44 73.49 23.91
CA ARG A 184 48.97 72.52 22.93
C ARG A 184 48.98 71.08 23.46
N GLN A 185 49.30 70.88 24.74
CA GLN A 185 49.27 69.56 25.36
C GLN A 185 47.84 68.99 25.39
N THR A 186 46.86 69.84 25.70
CA THR A 186 45.45 69.46 25.75
C THR A 186 44.93 69.10 24.36
N GLU A 187 45.24 69.89 23.33
CA GLU A 187 44.92 69.59 21.94
C GLU A 187 45.52 68.26 21.45
N ALA A 188 46.81 68.02 21.73
CA ALA A 188 47.48 66.78 21.34
C ALA A 188 46.88 65.55 22.03
N ARG A 189 46.59 65.66 23.34
CA ARG A 189 45.91 64.61 24.10
C ARG A 189 44.52 64.32 23.52
N ASN A 190 43.74 65.35 23.21
CA ASN A 190 42.40 65.23 22.63
C ASN A 190 42.41 64.51 21.28
N LEU A 191 43.35 64.86 20.39
CA LEU A 191 43.46 64.21 19.08
C LEU A 191 43.81 62.71 19.22
N SER A 192 44.74 62.37 20.10
CA SER A 192 45.16 60.98 20.32
C SER A 192 44.03 60.11 20.89
N GLN A 193 43.27 60.64 21.85
CA GLN A 193 42.14 59.93 22.45
C GLN A 193 40.97 59.83 21.47
N TYR A 194 40.69 60.86 20.68
CA TYR A 194 39.70 60.78 19.60
C TYR A 194 40.03 59.65 18.62
N GLN A 195 41.30 59.52 18.22
CA GLN A 195 41.75 58.45 17.33
C GLN A 195 41.64 57.05 17.98
N GLN A 196 42.03 56.91 19.25
CA GLN A 196 41.90 55.65 20.00
C GLN A 196 40.43 55.22 20.14
N THR A 197 39.56 56.14 20.58
CA THR A 197 38.12 55.90 20.73
C THR A 197 37.48 55.52 19.38
N ARG A 198 37.80 56.25 18.31
CA ARG A 198 37.33 55.95 16.96
C ARG A 198 37.77 54.57 16.47
N THR A 199 39.04 54.20 16.71
CA THR A 199 39.58 52.90 16.28
C THR A 199 38.94 51.74 17.04
N MET A 200 38.77 51.85 18.35
CA MET A 200 38.10 50.83 19.17
C MET A 200 36.64 50.63 18.77
N LEU A 201 35.93 51.72 18.44
CA LEU A 201 34.55 51.65 17.95
C LEU A 201 34.48 50.91 16.60
N LEU A 202 35.36 51.23 15.65
CA LEU A 202 35.43 50.55 14.36
C LEU A 202 35.75 49.06 14.48
N ILE A 203 36.69 48.67 15.36
CA ILE A 203 37.02 47.25 15.61
C ILE A 203 35.80 46.49 16.17
N THR A 204 35.10 47.08 17.12
CA THR A 204 33.92 46.45 17.75
C THR A 204 32.78 46.27 16.73
N MET A 205 32.55 47.26 15.86
CA MET A 205 31.59 47.15 14.76
C MET A 205 31.98 46.08 13.74
N ALA A 206 33.27 45.99 13.38
CA ALA A 206 33.75 44.99 12.43
C ALA A 206 33.58 43.56 12.97
N LEU A 207 33.94 43.31 14.23
CA LEU A 207 33.83 41.99 14.85
C LEU A 207 32.38 41.52 14.97
N THR A 208 31.48 42.41 15.35
CA THR A 208 30.04 42.09 15.47
C THR A 208 29.39 41.81 14.11
N LEU A 209 29.81 42.54 13.06
CA LEU A 209 29.36 42.28 11.69
C LEU A 209 29.84 40.91 11.19
N ILE A 210 31.13 40.58 11.37
CA ILE A 210 31.70 39.30 10.94
C ILE A 210 31.01 38.13 11.66
N ALA A 211 30.82 38.24 12.98
CA ALA A 211 30.10 37.22 13.75
C ALA A 211 28.68 37.02 13.23
N SER A 212 27.95 38.12 12.94
CA SER A 212 26.59 38.06 12.40
C SER A 212 26.53 37.36 11.04
N ILE A 213 27.48 37.64 10.14
CA ILE A 213 27.57 36.99 8.82
C ILE A 213 27.83 35.49 8.96
N LEU A 214 28.80 35.09 9.79
CA LEU A 214 29.16 33.68 9.98
C LEU A 214 28.02 32.86 10.56
N ILE A 215 27.34 33.37 11.58
CA ILE A 215 26.20 32.68 12.20
C ILE A 215 25.02 32.60 11.22
N THR A 216 24.73 33.68 10.50
CA THR A 216 23.67 33.70 9.47
C THR A 216 23.95 32.69 8.37
N PHE A 217 25.18 32.66 7.84
CA PHE A 217 25.58 31.70 6.82
C PHE A 217 25.44 30.24 7.30
N TRP A 218 25.89 29.97 8.53
CA TRP A 218 25.73 28.65 9.16
C TRP A 218 24.25 28.25 9.31
N LEU A 219 23.40 29.17 9.78
CA LEU A 219 21.98 28.93 10.01
C LEU A 219 21.23 28.67 8.69
N VAL A 220 21.42 29.54 7.69
CA VAL A 220 20.86 29.37 6.34
C VAL A 220 21.26 28.02 5.76
N ARG A 221 22.55 27.67 5.80
CA ARG A 221 23.06 26.40 5.26
C ARG A 221 22.49 25.19 6.01
N SER A 222 22.27 25.30 7.32
CA SER A 222 21.73 24.22 8.15
C SER A 222 20.25 23.92 7.90
N ILE A 223 19.48 24.90 7.43
CA ILE A 223 18.03 24.76 7.18
C ILE A 223 17.74 24.53 5.70
N THR A 224 18.31 25.35 4.82
CA THR A 224 17.99 25.32 3.38
C THR A 224 18.44 24.04 2.68
N ARG A 225 19.56 23.43 3.10
CA ARG A 225 20.06 22.20 2.47
C ARG A 225 19.17 20.98 2.75
N PRO A 226 18.82 20.63 4.01
CA PRO A 226 17.87 19.55 4.26
C PRO A 226 16.50 19.79 3.62
N LEU A 227 15.99 21.02 3.63
CA LEU A 227 14.72 21.33 2.97
C LEU A 227 14.78 21.15 1.45
N ALA A 228 15.88 21.56 0.80
CA ALA A 228 16.07 21.31 -0.64
C ALA A 228 16.16 19.81 -0.97
N GLN A 229 16.79 19.01 -0.09
CA GLN A 229 16.81 17.56 -0.22
C GLN A 229 15.41 16.95 -0.06
N ALA A 230 14.66 17.37 0.96
CA ALA A 230 13.27 16.94 1.17
C ALA A 230 12.39 17.24 -0.06
N VAL A 231 12.51 18.43 -0.65
CA VAL A 231 11.81 18.80 -1.89
C VAL A 231 12.23 17.91 -3.05
N THR A 232 13.52 17.59 -3.17
CA THR A 232 14.02 16.70 -4.22
C THR A 232 13.45 15.29 -4.07
N ILE A 233 13.45 14.75 -2.85
CA ILE A 233 12.85 13.44 -2.54
C ILE A 233 11.36 13.43 -2.87
N ALA A 234 10.62 14.45 -2.44
CA ALA A 234 9.19 14.56 -2.72
C ALA A 234 8.92 14.64 -4.24
N ARG A 235 9.76 15.36 -5.00
CA ARG A 235 9.68 15.39 -6.47
C ARG A 235 10.00 14.05 -7.11
N ASN A 236 10.99 13.33 -6.60
CA ASN A 236 11.32 11.98 -7.07
C ASN A 236 10.13 11.04 -6.85
N VAL A 237 9.55 11.03 -5.64
CA VAL A 237 8.35 10.24 -5.32
C VAL A 237 7.17 10.62 -6.22
N ALA A 238 6.93 11.92 -6.45
CA ALA A 238 5.86 12.39 -7.33
C ALA A 238 6.10 12.01 -8.80
N ALA A 239 7.35 11.88 -9.23
CA ALA A 239 7.73 11.39 -10.55
C ALA A 239 7.74 9.85 -10.64
N GLY A 240 7.37 9.14 -9.56
CA GLY A 240 7.36 7.69 -9.49
C GLY A 240 8.71 7.05 -9.13
N ASP A 241 9.76 7.82 -8.87
CA ASP A 241 11.05 7.26 -8.45
C ASP A 241 11.06 6.96 -6.94
N LEU A 242 10.93 5.67 -6.61
CA LEU A 242 11.02 5.14 -5.25
C LEU A 242 12.38 4.49 -4.97
N GLN A 243 13.37 4.62 -5.86
CA GLN A 243 14.70 4.02 -5.70
C GLN A 243 15.63 4.86 -4.81
N THR A 244 15.25 6.11 -4.54
CA THR A 244 16.11 7.08 -3.85
C THR A 244 16.33 6.67 -2.39
N ALA A 245 17.60 6.41 -2.02
CA ALA A 245 17.98 6.15 -0.64
C ALA A 245 17.91 7.45 0.20
N ILE A 246 16.96 7.52 1.13
CA ILE A 246 16.77 8.67 2.01
C ILE A 246 17.61 8.47 3.28
N THR A 247 18.67 9.26 3.43
CA THR A 247 19.50 9.26 4.65
C THR A 247 19.03 10.34 5.61
N VAL A 248 18.59 9.95 6.80
CA VAL A 248 18.21 10.89 7.87
C VAL A 248 19.44 11.22 8.71
N SER A 249 19.73 12.50 8.91
CA SER A 249 20.80 12.97 9.78
C SER A 249 20.32 14.12 10.64
N GLY A 250 20.68 14.12 11.93
CA GLY A 250 20.26 15.14 12.89
C GLY A 250 19.16 14.66 13.83
N ARG A 251 18.62 15.58 14.62
CA ARG A 251 17.51 15.37 15.57
C ARG A 251 16.56 16.57 15.63
N ASP A 252 16.62 17.45 14.62
CA ASP A 252 15.78 18.63 14.51
C ASP A 252 14.55 18.33 13.63
N GLU A 253 13.69 19.33 13.45
CA GLU A 253 12.45 19.22 12.66
C GLU A 253 12.73 18.86 11.19
N THR A 254 13.91 19.20 10.66
CA THR A 254 14.29 18.78 9.30
C THR A 254 14.62 17.29 9.24
N ALA A 255 15.24 16.74 10.29
CA ALA A 255 15.49 15.32 10.41
C ALA A 255 14.17 14.53 10.59
N GLU A 256 13.21 15.07 11.35
CA GLU A 256 11.87 14.49 11.50
C GLU A 256 11.12 14.46 10.16
N LEU A 257 11.14 15.57 9.40
CA LEU A 257 10.58 15.62 8.05
C LEU A 257 11.21 14.58 7.12
N MET A 258 12.54 14.46 7.14
CA MET A 258 13.26 13.47 6.32
C MET A 258 12.91 12.03 6.74
N SER A 259 12.72 11.77 8.03
CA SER A 259 12.28 10.47 8.54
C SER A 259 10.86 10.13 8.08
N ALA A 260 9.94 11.09 8.14
CA ALA A 260 8.57 10.90 7.64
C ALA A 260 8.55 10.63 6.12
N LEU A 261 9.39 11.33 5.35
CA LEU A 261 9.55 11.07 3.92
C LEU A 261 10.15 9.67 3.65
N GLN A 262 11.10 9.23 4.48
CA GLN A 262 11.67 7.87 4.39
C GLN A 262 10.60 6.80 4.64
N GLU A 263 9.80 6.96 5.70
CA GLU A 263 8.72 6.04 6.02
C GLU A 263 7.65 6.01 4.91
N MET A 264 7.25 7.18 4.41
CA MET A 264 6.32 7.29 3.27
C MET A 264 6.84 6.56 2.04
N ASN A 265 8.10 6.78 1.67
CA ASN A 265 8.71 6.12 0.52
C ASN A 265 8.79 4.59 0.70
N GLY A 266 9.15 4.12 1.90
CA GLY A 266 9.17 2.69 2.22
C GLY A 266 7.77 2.05 2.17
N ASN A 267 6.74 2.73 2.68
CA ASN A 267 5.36 2.25 2.61
C ASN A 267 4.82 2.22 1.18
N LEU A 268 5.07 3.26 0.37
CA LEU A 268 4.73 3.27 -1.05
C LEU A 268 5.44 2.15 -1.82
N THR A 269 6.73 1.94 -1.57
CA THR A 269 7.51 0.83 -2.14
C THR A 269 6.87 -0.52 -1.83
N ARG A 270 6.47 -0.76 -0.57
CA ARG A 270 5.81 -2.00 -0.16
C ARG A 270 4.47 -2.20 -0.86
N ILE A 271 3.66 -1.13 -0.96
CA ILE A 271 2.34 -1.17 -1.63
C ILE A 271 2.52 -1.47 -3.12
N VAL A 272 3.37 -0.72 -3.83
CA VAL A 272 3.62 -0.91 -5.27
C VAL A 272 4.18 -2.30 -5.55
N SER A 273 5.13 -2.77 -4.73
CA SER A 273 5.67 -4.13 -4.85
C SER A 273 4.60 -5.21 -4.62
N GLY A 274 3.73 -5.02 -3.63
CA GLY A 274 2.62 -5.94 -3.34
C GLY A 274 1.60 -5.97 -4.48
N VAL A 275 1.24 -4.80 -5.03
CA VAL A 275 0.34 -4.70 -6.19
C VAL A 275 0.95 -5.40 -7.39
N ARG A 276 2.22 -5.14 -7.73
CA ARG A 276 2.91 -5.78 -8.86
C ARG A 276 2.90 -7.32 -8.76
N SER A 277 3.29 -7.86 -7.62
CA SER A 277 3.28 -9.30 -7.38
C SER A 277 1.85 -9.89 -7.40
N GLY A 278 0.88 -9.19 -6.81
CA GLY A 278 -0.53 -9.58 -6.86
C GLY A 278 -1.08 -9.60 -8.29
N THR A 279 -0.78 -8.59 -9.11
CA THR A 279 -1.21 -8.54 -10.52
C THR A 279 -0.55 -9.62 -11.37
N GLU A 280 0.74 -9.92 -11.16
CA GLU A 280 1.43 -11.01 -11.86
C GLU A 280 0.80 -12.38 -11.51
N THR A 281 0.41 -12.55 -10.25
CA THR A 281 -0.30 -13.76 -9.78
C THR A 281 -1.69 -13.86 -10.43
N ILE A 282 -2.46 -12.77 -10.45
CA ILE A 282 -3.79 -12.71 -11.09
C ILE A 282 -3.68 -12.99 -12.59
N ALA A 283 -2.70 -12.41 -13.29
CA ALA A 283 -2.49 -12.63 -14.71
C ALA A 283 -2.18 -14.11 -15.00
N THR A 284 -1.31 -14.72 -14.20
CA THR A 284 -0.97 -16.15 -14.31
C THR A 284 -2.18 -17.05 -14.03
N ALA A 285 -2.90 -16.81 -12.94
CA ALA A 285 -4.10 -17.58 -12.59
C ALA A 285 -5.20 -17.43 -13.65
N SER A 286 -5.40 -16.23 -14.19
CA SER A 286 -6.37 -15.97 -15.26
C SER A 286 -5.99 -16.72 -16.55
N ALA A 287 -4.71 -16.74 -16.92
CA ALA A 287 -4.25 -17.52 -18.07
C ALA A 287 -4.46 -19.03 -17.89
N GLN A 288 -4.29 -19.53 -16.66
CA GLN A 288 -4.60 -20.93 -16.32
C GLN A 288 -6.11 -21.21 -16.42
N ILE A 289 -6.97 -20.32 -15.89
CA ILE A 289 -8.44 -20.46 -16.00
C ILE A 289 -8.87 -20.44 -17.47
N ALA A 290 -8.35 -19.54 -18.28
CA ALA A 290 -8.67 -19.46 -19.71
C ALA A 290 -8.24 -20.72 -20.47
N THR A 291 -7.12 -21.34 -20.09
CA THR A 291 -6.66 -22.61 -20.66
C THR A 291 -7.53 -23.77 -20.20
N GLY A 292 -7.86 -23.85 -18.92
CA GLY A 292 -8.76 -24.87 -18.37
C GLY A 292 -10.18 -24.78 -18.95
N SER A 293 -10.68 -23.57 -19.21
CA SER A 293 -11.97 -23.36 -19.86
C SER A 293 -11.95 -23.86 -21.32
N ARG A 294 -10.87 -23.62 -22.06
CA ARG A 294 -10.71 -24.19 -23.42
C ARG A 294 -10.72 -25.72 -23.40
N GLU A 295 -10.02 -26.33 -22.44
CA GLU A 295 -10.04 -27.79 -22.28
C GLU A 295 -11.44 -28.31 -21.91
N LEU A 296 -12.15 -27.62 -21.01
CA LEU A 296 -13.51 -27.97 -20.64
C LEU A 296 -14.47 -27.85 -21.83
N SER A 297 -14.31 -26.83 -22.68
CA SER A 297 -15.10 -26.68 -23.91
C SER A 297 -14.89 -27.87 -24.84
N ALA A 298 -13.63 -28.28 -25.08
CA ALA A 298 -13.31 -29.43 -25.92
C ALA A 298 -13.89 -30.75 -25.35
N ARG A 299 -13.87 -30.92 -24.02
CA ARG A 299 -14.51 -32.08 -23.37
C ARG A 299 -16.03 -32.05 -23.51
N ASN A 300 -16.66 -30.89 -23.38
CA ASN A 300 -18.11 -30.75 -23.56
C ASN A 300 -18.52 -31.04 -25.01
N GLU A 301 -17.74 -30.61 -26.01
CA GLU A 301 -17.96 -30.95 -27.42
C GLU A 301 -17.86 -32.46 -27.66
N ALA A 302 -16.82 -33.10 -27.13
CA ALA A 302 -16.68 -34.56 -27.22
C ALA A 302 -17.81 -35.30 -26.50
N GLN A 303 -18.25 -34.79 -25.34
CA GLN A 303 -19.37 -35.35 -24.59
C GLN A 303 -20.70 -35.18 -25.32
N ALA A 304 -20.94 -34.04 -25.97
CA ALA A 304 -22.12 -33.82 -26.79
C ALA A 304 -22.17 -34.83 -27.95
N SER A 305 -21.05 -35.04 -28.65
CA SER A 305 -20.96 -36.05 -29.71
C SER A 305 -21.22 -37.47 -29.19
N ALA A 306 -20.70 -37.83 -28.02
CA ALA A 306 -20.96 -39.14 -27.40
C ALA A 306 -22.44 -39.29 -26.98
N LEU A 307 -23.09 -38.21 -26.53
CA LEU A 307 -24.51 -38.20 -26.20
C LEU A 307 -25.38 -38.34 -27.46
N GLU A 308 -25.00 -37.73 -28.59
CA GLU A 308 -25.67 -37.94 -29.88
C GLU A 308 -25.61 -39.41 -30.33
N GLU A 309 -24.44 -40.04 -30.25
CA GLU A 309 -24.27 -41.46 -30.60
C GLU A 309 -25.06 -42.38 -29.64
N THR A 310 -25.08 -42.03 -28.35
CA THR A 310 -25.87 -42.74 -27.34
C THR A 310 -27.37 -42.59 -27.62
N ALA A 311 -27.85 -41.39 -27.94
CA ALA A 311 -29.24 -41.15 -28.28
C ALA A 311 -29.66 -41.94 -29.53
N ALA A 312 -28.83 -41.95 -30.59
CA ALA A 312 -29.08 -42.74 -31.79
C ALA A 312 -29.14 -44.25 -31.48
N SER A 313 -28.23 -44.75 -30.65
CA SER A 313 -28.22 -46.15 -30.21
C SER A 313 -29.47 -46.49 -29.38
N MET A 314 -29.95 -45.54 -28.58
CA MET A 314 -31.18 -45.69 -27.79
C MET A 314 -32.43 -45.72 -28.68
N GLU A 315 -32.50 -44.92 -29.74
CA GLU A 315 -33.58 -45.00 -30.74
C GLU A 315 -33.60 -46.36 -31.44
N GLU A 316 -32.43 -46.87 -31.84
CA GLU A 316 -32.29 -48.18 -32.46
C GLU A 316 -32.72 -49.30 -31.48
N LEU A 317 -32.25 -49.27 -30.23
CA LEU A 317 -32.65 -50.22 -29.19
C LEU A 317 -34.16 -50.17 -28.91
N THR A 318 -34.74 -48.97 -28.86
CA THR A 318 -36.20 -48.80 -28.68
C THR A 318 -36.97 -49.47 -29.81
N SER A 319 -36.51 -49.30 -31.06
CA SER A 319 -37.10 -49.94 -32.23
C SER A 319 -36.99 -51.47 -32.17
N VAL A 320 -35.83 -52.00 -31.77
CA VAL A 320 -35.61 -53.45 -31.63
C VAL A 320 -36.49 -54.05 -30.54
N VAL A 321 -36.60 -53.41 -29.38
CA VAL A 321 -37.46 -53.89 -28.28
C VAL A 321 -38.94 -53.86 -28.68
N LYS A 322 -39.37 -52.81 -29.40
CA LYS A 322 -40.74 -52.74 -29.93
C LYS A 322 -41.04 -53.86 -30.93
N ASN A 323 -40.14 -54.10 -31.88
CA ASN A 323 -40.26 -55.23 -32.82
C ASN A 323 -40.26 -56.58 -32.10
N ASN A 324 -39.43 -56.75 -31.06
CA ASN A 324 -39.44 -57.97 -30.25
C ASN A 324 -40.76 -58.16 -29.52
N ALA A 325 -41.36 -57.10 -28.97
CA ALA A 325 -42.67 -57.17 -28.33
C ALA A 325 -43.78 -57.58 -29.31
N GLU A 326 -43.76 -57.05 -30.54
CA GLU A 326 -44.69 -57.44 -31.60
C GLU A 326 -44.47 -58.90 -32.04
N ASN A 327 -43.22 -59.31 -32.24
CA ASN A 327 -42.87 -60.70 -32.58
C ASN A 327 -43.26 -61.70 -31.49
N SER A 328 -43.08 -61.36 -30.20
CA SER A 328 -43.55 -62.17 -29.09
C SER A 328 -45.06 -62.31 -29.10
N ARG A 329 -45.79 -61.22 -29.35
CA ARG A 329 -47.25 -61.27 -29.47
C ARG A 329 -47.69 -62.19 -30.61
N PHE A 330 -47.06 -62.05 -31.78
CA PHE A 330 -47.33 -62.91 -32.94
C PHE A 330 -47.00 -64.39 -32.67
N ALA A 331 -45.87 -64.67 -32.02
CA ALA A 331 -45.49 -66.03 -31.62
C ALA A 331 -46.48 -66.65 -30.61
N SER A 332 -47.04 -65.83 -29.70
CA SER A 332 -48.06 -66.26 -28.74
C SER A 332 -49.36 -66.65 -29.45
N ASP A 333 -49.79 -65.87 -30.45
CA ASP A 333 -50.96 -66.18 -31.26
C ASP A 333 -50.76 -67.50 -32.04
N ILE A 334 -49.58 -67.70 -32.66
CA ILE A 334 -49.23 -68.96 -33.34
C ILE A 334 -49.24 -70.15 -32.38
N ALA A 335 -48.66 -70.00 -31.19
CA ALA A 335 -48.63 -71.06 -30.19
C ALA A 335 -50.05 -71.44 -29.74
N ARG A 336 -50.93 -70.46 -29.56
CA ARG A 336 -52.33 -70.69 -29.22
C ARG A 336 -53.06 -71.45 -30.32
N ASP A 337 -52.88 -71.05 -31.58
CA ASP A 337 -53.49 -71.72 -32.73
C ASP A 337 -52.96 -73.16 -32.88
N ALA A 338 -51.65 -73.38 -32.72
CA ALA A 338 -51.04 -74.70 -32.74
C ALA A 338 -51.58 -75.60 -31.61
N CYS A 339 -51.80 -75.04 -30.41
CA CYS A 339 -52.40 -75.75 -29.28
C CYS A 339 -53.84 -76.18 -29.59
N GLN A 340 -54.62 -75.29 -30.22
CA GLN A 340 -55.98 -75.62 -30.67
C GLN A 340 -55.97 -76.74 -31.72
N VAL A 341 -55.11 -76.66 -32.74
CA VAL A 341 -55.01 -77.69 -33.80
C VAL A 341 -54.55 -79.02 -33.22
N ALA A 342 -53.55 -79.04 -32.34
CA ALA A 342 -53.08 -80.26 -31.68
C ALA A 342 -54.17 -80.87 -30.78
N GLY A 343 -54.94 -80.04 -30.07
CA GLY A 343 -56.10 -80.48 -29.28
C GLY A 343 -57.19 -81.13 -30.14
N GLN A 344 -57.51 -80.53 -31.29
CA GLN A 344 -58.44 -81.13 -32.26
C GLN A 344 -57.89 -82.45 -32.84
N GLY A 345 -56.60 -82.51 -33.14
CA GLY A 345 -55.91 -83.73 -33.58
C GLY A 345 -56.00 -84.85 -32.55
N GLY A 346 -55.79 -84.53 -31.27
CA GLY A 346 -55.98 -85.46 -30.15
C GLY A 346 -57.39 -86.05 -30.10
N GLN A 347 -58.43 -85.21 -30.24
CA GLN A 347 -59.83 -85.69 -30.28
C GLN A 347 -60.13 -86.58 -31.49
N VAL A 348 -59.52 -86.31 -32.65
CA VAL A 348 -59.67 -87.17 -33.83
C VAL A 348 -59.03 -88.53 -33.56
N VAL A 349 -57.81 -88.55 -33.02
CA VAL A 349 -57.10 -89.79 -32.68
C VAL A 349 -57.87 -90.61 -31.64
N GLU A 350 -58.41 -89.96 -30.60
CA GLU A 350 -59.24 -90.60 -29.57
C GLU A 350 -60.47 -91.29 -30.19
N ARG A 351 -61.17 -90.61 -31.12
CA ARG A 351 -62.28 -91.22 -31.87
C ARG A 351 -61.83 -92.41 -32.71
N VAL A 352 -60.66 -92.36 -33.34
CA VAL A 352 -60.12 -93.49 -34.11
C VAL A 352 -59.81 -94.68 -33.21
N VAL A 353 -59.23 -94.47 -32.02
CA VAL A 353 -59.01 -95.54 -31.02
C VAL A 353 -60.34 -96.19 -30.63
N GLN A 354 -61.37 -95.38 -30.35
CA GLN A 354 -62.69 -95.90 -30.03
C GLN A 354 -63.26 -96.76 -31.17
N THR A 355 -63.23 -96.27 -32.40
CA THR A 355 -63.71 -97.03 -33.56
C THR A 355 -62.90 -98.32 -33.79
N MET A 356 -61.57 -98.29 -33.61
CA MET A 356 -60.74 -99.50 -33.72
C MET A 356 -61.07 -100.52 -32.62
N SER A 357 -61.37 -100.06 -31.40
CA SER A 357 -61.83 -100.90 -30.30
C SER A 357 -63.18 -101.57 -30.61
N GLU A 358 -64.13 -100.83 -31.18
CA GLU A 358 -65.42 -101.35 -31.63
C GLU A 358 -65.23 -102.38 -32.76
N ILE A 359 -64.40 -102.10 -33.77
CA ILE A 359 -64.09 -103.03 -34.86
C ILE A 359 -63.42 -104.31 -34.32
N HIS A 360 -62.50 -104.19 -33.36
CA HIS A 360 -61.88 -105.34 -32.68
C HIS A 360 -62.93 -106.21 -31.98
N GLN A 361 -63.87 -105.60 -31.26
CA GLN A 361 -64.98 -106.31 -30.61
C GLN A 361 -65.88 -107.03 -31.63
N PHE A 362 -66.30 -106.34 -32.70
CA PHE A 362 -67.10 -106.96 -33.77
C PHE A 362 -66.36 -108.13 -34.42
N SER A 363 -65.06 -107.99 -34.67
CA SER A 363 -64.25 -109.05 -35.30
C SER A 363 -64.14 -110.29 -34.40
N THR A 364 -64.01 -110.09 -33.08
CA THR A 364 -64.04 -111.16 -32.08
C THR A 364 -65.40 -111.86 -32.05
N GLU A 365 -66.50 -111.10 -32.12
CA GLU A 365 -67.85 -111.65 -32.17
C GLU A 365 -68.09 -112.50 -33.42
N ILE A 366 -67.63 -112.03 -34.59
CA ILE A 366 -67.69 -112.82 -35.83
C ILE A 366 -66.86 -114.10 -35.69
N SER A 367 -65.66 -114.05 -35.09
CA SER A 367 -64.84 -115.26 -34.85
C SER A 367 -65.58 -116.30 -34.00
N ASN A 368 -66.32 -115.85 -32.97
CA ASN A 368 -67.17 -116.71 -32.14
C ASN A 368 -68.32 -117.33 -32.96
N ILE A 369 -69.00 -116.54 -33.79
CA ILE A 369 -70.09 -117.02 -34.67
C ILE A 369 -69.57 -118.08 -35.64
N ILE A 370 -68.43 -117.83 -36.28
CA ILE A 370 -67.79 -118.78 -37.21
C ILE A 370 -67.39 -120.07 -36.49
N SER A 371 -66.98 -119.98 -35.23
CA SER A 371 -66.71 -121.17 -34.41
C SER A 371 -67.95 -121.99 -34.08
N VAL A 372 -69.10 -121.34 -33.89
CA VAL A 372 -70.39 -122.04 -33.77
C VAL A 372 -70.79 -122.68 -35.11
N ILE A 373 -70.61 -121.99 -36.24
CA ILE A 373 -70.93 -122.52 -37.58
C ILE A 373 -70.08 -123.75 -37.91
N ASP A 374 -68.78 -123.72 -37.61
CA ASP A 374 -67.88 -124.87 -37.76
C ASP A 374 -68.30 -126.04 -36.85
N GLY A 375 -68.72 -125.74 -35.61
CA GLY A 375 -69.34 -126.71 -34.71
C GLY A 375 -70.62 -127.34 -35.26
N ILE A 376 -71.52 -126.55 -35.87
CA ILE A 376 -72.73 -127.02 -36.54
C ILE A 376 -72.38 -127.88 -37.76
N ALA A 377 -71.39 -127.47 -38.56
CA ALA A 377 -70.91 -128.23 -39.70
C ALA A 377 -70.33 -129.59 -39.26
N PHE A 378 -69.56 -129.63 -38.17
CA PHE A 378 -69.07 -130.86 -37.57
C PHE A 378 -70.22 -131.76 -37.08
N GLN A 379 -71.18 -131.22 -36.33
CA GLN A 379 -72.37 -131.96 -35.89
C GLN A 379 -73.15 -132.53 -37.08
N THR A 380 -73.36 -131.73 -38.13
CA THR A 380 -74.05 -132.12 -39.36
C THR A 380 -73.29 -133.23 -40.09
N ASN A 381 -71.96 -133.17 -40.12
CA ASN A 381 -71.11 -134.21 -40.70
C ASN A 381 -71.22 -135.56 -39.93
N ILE A 382 -71.36 -135.51 -38.59
CA ILE A 382 -71.60 -136.70 -37.75
C ILE A 382 -73.02 -137.24 -37.94
N LEU A 383 -74.04 -136.38 -37.97
CA LEU A 383 -75.43 -136.75 -38.26
C LEU A 383 -75.57 -137.42 -39.64
N ALA A 384 -74.93 -136.85 -40.66
CA ALA A 384 -74.90 -137.40 -42.01
C ALA A 384 -74.16 -138.74 -42.07
N LEU A 385 -73.08 -138.92 -41.29
CA LEU A 385 -72.41 -140.22 -41.15
C LEU A 385 -73.34 -141.27 -40.55
N ASN A 386 -74.01 -140.93 -39.45
CA ASN A 386 -74.94 -141.82 -38.77
C ASN A 386 -76.11 -142.19 -39.70
N ALA A 387 -76.63 -141.23 -40.46
CA ALA A 387 -77.67 -141.47 -41.46
C ALA A 387 -77.18 -142.37 -42.62
N ALA A 388 -75.95 -142.18 -43.10
CA ALA A 388 -75.34 -143.03 -44.13
C ALA A 388 -75.15 -144.48 -43.63
N VAL A 389 -74.76 -144.65 -42.36
CA VAL A 389 -74.62 -145.97 -41.71
C VAL A 389 -75.99 -146.66 -41.58
N GLU A 390 -77.02 -145.96 -41.13
CA GLU A 390 -78.36 -146.54 -40.98
C GLU A 390 -79.02 -146.83 -42.34
N ALA A 391 -78.77 -145.99 -43.36
CA ALA A 391 -79.18 -146.24 -44.74
C ALA A 391 -78.50 -147.48 -45.35
N ALA A 392 -77.21 -147.72 -45.05
CA ALA A 392 -76.51 -148.95 -45.44
C ALA A 392 -77.09 -150.19 -44.73
N ARG A 393 -77.57 -150.02 -43.50
CA ARG A 393 -78.22 -151.07 -42.69
C ARG A 393 -79.58 -151.49 -43.23
N ALA A 394 -80.33 -150.58 -43.85
CA ALA A 394 -81.62 -150.82 -44.49
C ALA A 394 -81.54 -151.49 -45.89
N GLY A 395 -80.33 -151.74 -46.41
CA GLY A 395 -80.13 -152.52 -47.65
C GLY A 395 -80.68 -151.84 -48.91
N ALA A 396 -81.51 -152.53 -49.70
CA ALA A 396 -81.98 -152.05 -51.00
C ALA A 396 -82.93 -150.84 -50.90
N GLU A 397 -83.76 -150.77 -49.84
CA GLU A 397 -84.72 -149.68 -49.59
C GLU A 397 -84.02 -148.39 -49.13
N GLY A 398 -82.79 -148.47 -48.61
CA GLY A 398 -82.03 -147.34 -48.07
C GLY A 398 -81.17 -146.57 -49.09
N ARG A 399 -81.07 -147.02 -50.34
CA ARG A 399 -80.13 -146.45 -51.33
C ARG A 399 -80.34 -144.96 -51.60
N GLY A 400 -81.59 -144.50 -51.68
CA GLY A 400 -81.92 -143.08 -51.86
C GLY A 400 -81.47 -142.23 -50.67
N PHE A 401 -81.65 -142.73 -49.45
CA PHE A 401 -81.20 -142.07 -48.23
C PHE A 401 -79.67 -142.03 -48.10
N ALA A 402 -78.96 -143.07 -48.55
CA ALA A 402 -77.50 -143.11 -48.53
C ALA A 402 -76.88 -142.03 -49.43
N VAL A 403 -77.46 -141.76 -50.60
CA VAL A 403 -77.01 -140.69 -51.50
C VAL A 403 -77.23 -139.32 -50.88
N VAL A 404 -78.41 -139.08 -50.31
CA VAL A 404 -78.72 -137.81 -49.60
C VAL A 404 -77.78 -137.63 -48.41
N ALA A 405 -77.51 -138.67 -47.63
CA ALA A 405 -76.58 -138.61 -46.51
C ALA A 405 -75.13 -138.30 -46.95
N ALA A 406 -74.67 -138.86 -48.07
CA ALA A 406 -73.37 -138.55 -48.65
C ALA A 406 -73.27 -137.09 -49.13
N GLU A 407 -74.33 -136.57 -49.75
CA GLU A 407 -74.39 -135.17 -50.21
C GLU A 407 -74.42 -134.19 -49.03
N VAL A 408 -75.20 -134.49 -47.98
CA VAL A 408 -75.23 -133.70 -46.73
C VAL A 408 -73.86 -133.73 -46.04
N ARG A 409 -73.17 -134.88 -46.05
CA ARG A 409 -71.82 -135.02 -45.51
C ARG A 409 -70.81 -134.17 -46.28
N ALA A 410 -70.85 -134.21 -47.62
CA ALA A 410 -69.99 -133.41 -48.48
C ALA A 410 -70.25 -131.90 -48.29
N LEU A 411 -71.52 -131.50 -48.15
CA LEU A 411 -71.90 -130.12 -47.83
C LEU A 411 -71.37 -129.69 -46.46
N ALA A 412 -71.49 -130.55 -45.44
CA ALA A 412 -70.98 -130.28 -44.11
C ALA A 412 -69.45 -130.11 -44.08
N GLN A 413 -68.71 -130.95 -44.81
CA GLN A 413 -67.25 -130.79 -44.96
C GLN A 413 -66.88 -129.51 -45.70
N ARG A 414 -67.62 -129.14 -46.75
CA ARG A 414 -67.43 -127.86 -47.46
C ARG A 414 -67.73 -126.66 -46.56
N SER A 415 -68.78 -126.73 -45.74
CA SER A 415 -69.12 -125.68 -44.77
C SER A 415 -68.06 -125.53 -43.68
N SER A 416 -67.50 -126.63 -43.16
CA SER A 416 -66.41 -126.57 -42.18
C SER A 416 -65.12 -125.99 -42.79
N SER A 417 -64.75 -126.39 -44.01
CA SER A 417 -63.61 -125.79 -44.72
C SER A 417 -63.80 -124.28 -44.95
N ALA A 418 -64.98 -123.86 -45.40
CA ALA A 418 -65.30 -122.45 -45.59
C ALA A 418 -65.29 -121.66 -44.27
N ALA A 419 -65.79 -122.26 -43.18
CA ALA A 419 -65.72 -121.66 -41.85
C ALA A 419 -64.27 -121.51 -41.36
N GLN A 420 -63.40 -122.50 -41.61
CA GLN A 420 -61.97 -122.43 -41.30
C GLN A 420 -61.26 -121.32 -42.08
N ASP A 421 -61.57 -121.15 -43.37
CA ASP A 421 -61.02 -120.08 -44.21
C ASP A 421 -61.46 -118.69 -43.73
N ILE A 422 -62.74 -118.54 -43.36
CA ILE A 422 -63.24 -117.29 -42.78
C ILE A 422 -62.58 -117.00 -41.43
N ARG A 423 -62.42 -118.03 -40.56
CA ARG A 423 -61.71 -117.90 -39.28
C ARG A 423 -60.29 -117.37 -39.48
N ASN A 424 -59.53 -117.96 -40.40
CA ASN A 424 -58.18 -117.50 -40.74
C ASN A 424 -58.16 -116.04 -41.23
N LEU A 425 -59.15 -115.60 -42.01
CA LEU A 425 -59.27 -114.21 -42.45
C LEU A 425 -59.59 -113.25 -41.30
N ILE A 426 -60.45 -113.67 -40.36
CA ILE A 426 -60.78 -112.90 -39.16
C ILE A 426 -59.57 -112.78 -38.24
N ASP A 427 -58.86 -113.88 -37.98
CA ASP A 427 -57.66 -113.87 -37.13
C ASP A 427 -56.59 -112.93 -37.69
N ARG A 428 -56.39 -112.95 -39.01
CA ARG A 428 -55.52 -111.97 -39.70
C ARG A 428 -56.03 -110.54 -39.56
N SER A 429 -57.34 -110.32 -39.60
CA SER A 429 -57.94 -108.99 -39.46
C SER A 429 -57.79 -108.46 -38.03
N VAL A 430 -58.04 -109.30 -37.02
CA VAL A 430 -57.82 -108.97 -35.59
C VAL A 430 -56.37 -108.57 -35.35
N SER A 431 -55.41 -109.36 -35.83
CA SER A 431 -53.99 -109.03 -35.71
C SER A 431 -53.62 -107.68 -36.35
N ARG A 432 -54.24 -107.32 -37.49
CA ARG A 432 -54.02 -106.01 -38.14
C ARG A 432 -54.71 -104.87 -37.41
N ILE A 433 -55.86 -105.12 -36.80
CA ILE A 433 -56.54 -104.14 -35.94
C ILE A 433 -55.72 -103.88 -34.68
N ASP A 434 -55.13 -104.90 -34.07
CA ASP A 434 -54.23 -104.75 -32.90
C ASP A 434 -52.98 -103.91 -33.23
N GLU A 435 -52.35 -104.19 -34.38
CA GLU A 435 -51.24 -103.39 -34.90
C GLU A 435 -51.67 -101.92 -35.12
N GLY A 436 -52.83 -101.71 -35.74
CA GLY A 436 -53.43 -100.39 -35.93
C GLY A 436 -53.73 -99.67 -34.61
N ASN A 437 -54.28 -100.36 -33.62
CA ASN A 437 -54.60 -99.80 -32.31
C ASN A 437 -53.34 -99.34 -31.57
N SER A 438 -52.25 -100.11 -31.67
CA SER A 438 -50.94 -99.73 -31.11
C SER A 438 -50.39 -98.46 -31.77
N LEU A 439 -50.44 -98.38 -33.11
CA LEU A 439 -49.98 -97.21 -33.86
C LEU A 439 -50.79 -95.95 -33.53
N VAL A 440 -52.11 -96.07 -33.44
CA VAL A 440 -53.00 -94.93 -33.12
C VAL A 440 -52.79 -94.49 -31.66
N LYS A 441 -52.59 -95.42 -30.72
CA LYS A 441 -52.23 -95.08 -29.33
C LYS A 441 -50.88 -94.35 -29.25
N GLY A 442 -49.89 -94.77 -30.03
CA GLY A 442 -48.61 -94.07 -30.17
C GLY A 442 -48.79 -92.65 -30.74
N ALA A 443 -49.62 -92.49 -31.77
CA ALA A 443 -49.96 -91.19 -32.32
C ALA A 443 -50.68 -90.28 -31.31
N GLY A 444 -51.54 -90.84 -30.46
CA GLY A 444 -52.21 -90.12 -29.38
C GLY A 444 -51.24 -89.57 -28.34
N SER A 445 -50.30 -90.42 -27.87
CA SER A 445 -49.23 -89.98 -26.97
C SER A 445 -48.36 -88.88 -27.59
N ALA A 446 -48.02 -89.01 -28.88
CA ALA A 446 -47.24 -87.99 -29.58
C ALA A 446 -47.97 -86.64 -29.67
N MET A 447 -49.31 -86.63 -29.84
CA MET A 447 -50.08 -85.38 -29.80
C MET A 447 -50.10 -84.75 -28.40
N GLU A 448 -50.16 -85.57 -27.35
CA GLU A 448 -50.10 -85.06 -25.97
C GLU A 448 -48.73 -84.41 -25.66
N ASP A 449 -47.64 -85.00 -26.16
CA ASP A 449 -46.30 -84.43 -26.01
C ASP A 449 -46.12 -83.14 -26.82
N ILE A 450 -46.73 -83.04 -28.01
CA ILE A 450 -46.77 -81.79 -28.79
C ILE A 450 -47.54 -80.71 -28.02
N LEU A 451 -48.71 -81.02 -27.45
CA LEU A 451 -49.50 -80.09 -26.63
C LEU A 451 -48.66 -79.52 -25.47
N LYS A 452 -47.98 -80.40 -24.71
CA LYS A 452 -47.08 -80.00 -23.61
C LYS A 452 -45.95 -79.10 -24.09
N SER A 453 -45.35 -79.41 -25.25
CA SER A 453 -44.25 -78.64 -25.82
C SER A 453 -44.70 -77.26 -26.29
N VAL A 454 -45.87 -77.16 -26.94
CA VAL A 454 -46.45 -75.88 -27.40
C VAL A 454 -46.86 -75.01 -26.21
N GLN A 455 -47.40 -75.59 -25.13
CA GLN A 455 -47.68 -74.86 -23.88
C GLN A 455 -46.40 -74.25 -23.28
N ARG A 456 -45.29 -75.00 -23.23
CA ARG A 456 -43.99 -74.47 -22.80
C ARG A 456 -43.49 -73.32 -23.67
N VAL A 457 -43.68 -73.42 -24.99
CA VAL A 457 -43.34 -72.30 -25.90
C VAL A 457 -44.19 -71.07 -25.59
N SER A 458 -45.50 -71.24 -25.35
CA SER A 458 -46.39 -70.13 -24.97
C SER A 458 -45.93 -69.44 -23.68
N GLU A 459 -45.55 -70.21 -22.65
CA GLU A 459 -45.05 -69.68 -21.37
C GLU A 459 -43.73 -68.92 -21.53
N LEU A 460 -42.81 -69.43 -22.35
CA LEU A 460 -41.56 -68.72 -22.68
C LEU A 460 -41.83 -67.41 -23.41
N VAL A 461 -42.75 -67.40 -24.38
CA VAL A 461 -43.12 -66.20 -25.13
C VAL A 461 -43.77 -65.15 -24.22
N GLU A 462 -44.58 -65.57 -23.24
CA GLU A 462 -45.16 -64.67 -22.23
C GLU A 462 -44.06 -64.04 -21.36
N THR A 463 -43.08 -64.83 -20.94
CA THR A 463 -41.92 -64.36 -20.17
C THR A 463 -41.08 -63.35 -20.96
N ILE A 464 -40.84 -63.59 -22.26
CA ILE A 464 -40.14 -62.65 -23.15
C ILE A 464 -40.93 -61.35 -23.30
N SER A 465 -42.27 -61.43 -23.42
CA SER A 465 -43.14 -60.26 -23.52
C SER A 465 -43.08 -59.39 -22.25
N MET A 466 -43.02 -60.01 -21.08
CA MET A 466 -42.79 -59.32 -19.81
C MET A 466 -41.41 -58.64 -19.78
N ALA A 467 -40.35 -59.35 -20.18
CA ALA A 467 -38.99 -58.78 -20.24
C ALA A 467 -38.89 -57.60 -21.22
N ASN A 468 -39.56 -57.67 -22.38
CA ASN A 468 -39.59 -56.57 -23.34
C ASN A 468 -40.28 -55.32 -22.77
N ARG A 469 -41.35 -55.46 -21.96
CA ARG A 469 -41.99 -54.32 -21.29
C ARG A 469 -41.08 -53.67 -20.25
N GLU A 470 -40.36 -54.49 -19.49
CA GLU A 470 -39.38 -54.01 -18.52
C GLU A 470 -38.23 -53.27 -19.22
N GLN A 471 -37.69 -53.84 -20.31
CA GLN A 471 -36.68 -53.19 -21.14
C GLN A 471 -37.17 -51.86 -21.72
N SER A 472 -38.41 -51.80 -22.24
CA SER A 472 -38.98 -50.55 -22.74
C SER A 472 -39.02 -49.47 -21.64
N THR A 473 -39.45 -49.84 -20.44
CA THR A 473 -39.50 -48.91 -19.30
C THR A 473 -38.09 -48.45 -18.89
N GLY A 474 -37.10 -49.36 -18.89
CA GLY A 474 -35.71 -49.03 -18.61
C GLY A 474 -35.10 -48.11 -19.67
N ILE A 475 -35.43 -48.34 -20.95
CA ILE A 475 -35.01 -47.50 -22.07
C ILE A 475 -35.57 -46.08 -21.93
N ASP A 476 -36.86 -45.93 -21.57
CA ASP A 476 -37.47 -44.62 -21.33
C ASP A 476 -36.75 -43.84 -20.22
N GLN A 477 -36.37 -44.53 -19.13
CA GLN A 477 -35.59 -43.91 -18.04
C GLN A 477 -34.20 -43.47 -18.49
N VAL A 478 -33.50 -44.29 -19.28
CA VAL A 478 -32.19 -43.94 -19.84
C VAL A 478 -32.34 -42.74 -20.79
N ASN A 479 -33.40 -42.67 -21.59
CA ASN A 479 -33.66 -41.54 -22.49
C ASN A 479 -33.83 -40.22 -21.73
N ILE A 480 -34.58 -40.23 -20.62
CA ILE A 480 -34.70 -39.07 -19.72
C ILE A 480 -33.32 -38.66 -19.18
N ALA A 481 -32.50 -39.63 -18.75
CA ALA A 481 -31.16 -39.35 -18.23
C ALA A 481 -30.22 -38.76 -19.30
N VAL A 482 -30.27 -39.26 -20.54
CA VAL A 482 -29.50 -38.73 -21.68
C VAL A 482 -29.93 -37.30 -21.99
N THR A 483 -31.24 -37.01 -22.01
CA THR A 483 -31.76 -35.65 -22.23
C THR A 483 -31.28 -34.68 -21.14
N GLN A 484 -31.26 -35.12 -19.88
CA GLN A 484 -30.76 -34.29 -18.79
C GLN A 484 -29.24 -34.11 -18.82
N MET A 485 -28.48 -35.12 -19.26
CA MET A 485 -27.06 -34.98 -19.53
C MET A 485 -26.79 -33.97 -20.64
N ASP A 486 -27.53 -34.00 -21.74
CA ASP A 486 -27.40 -33.03 -22.83
C ASP A 486 -27.64 -31.59 -22.34
N ALA A 487 -28.72 -31.35 -21.60
CA ALA A 487 -28.99 -30.05 -20.99
C ALA A 487 -27.84 -29.58 -20.08
N SER A 488 -27.25 -30.48 -19.28
CA SER A 488 -26.10 -30.17 -18.44
C SER A 488 -24.82 -29.92 -19.26
N THR A 489 -24.60 -30.66 -20.35
CA THR A 489 -23.47 -30.46 -21.25
C THR A 489 -23.54 -29.10 -21.94
N GLN A 490 -24.72 -28.68 -22.40
CA GLN A 490 -24.94 -27.35 -22.96
C GLN A 490 -24.73 -26.25 -21.92
N GLN A 491 -25.22 -26.43 -20.69
CA GLN A 491 -24.98 -25.49 -19.60
C GLN A 491 -23.49 -25.37 -19.26
N ASN A 492 -22.76 -26.49 -19.22
CA ASN A 492 -21.31 -26.50 -18.98
C ASN A 492 -20.55 -25.80 -20.11
N ALA A 493 -21.00 -25.93 -21.36
CA ALA A 493 -20.42 -25.22 -22.49
C ALA A 493 -20.58 -23.71 -22.34
N ALA A 494 -21.79 -23.24 -21.99
CA ALA A 494 -22.06 -21.83 -21.72
C ALA A 494 -21.22 -21.29 -20.54
N LEU A 495 -21.17 -22.02 -19.42
CA LEU A 495 -20.36 -21.67 -18.25
C LEU A 495 -18.86 -21.63 -18.57
N SER A 496 -18.37 -22.55 -19.40
CA SER A 496 -16.99 -22.57 -19.85
C SER A 496 -16.66 -21.32 -20.68
N GLN A 497 -17.56 -20.93 -21.57
CA GLN A 497 -17.40 -19.74 -22.39
C GLN A 497 -17.44 -18.45 -21.57
N GLU A 498 -18.33 -18.37 -20.58
CA GLU A 498 -18.38 -17.26 -19.62
C GLU A 498 -17.11 -17.20 -18.75
N SER A 499 -16.61 -18.35 -18.29
CA SER A 499 -15.37 -18.46 -17.51
C SER A 499 -14.15 -18.00 -18.31
N ALA A 500 -14.07 -18.37 -19.58
CA ALA A 500 -13.01 -17.91 -20.48
C ALA A 500 -13.05 -16.39 -20.67
N ALA A 501 -14.24 -15.81 -20.87
CA ALA A 501 -14.42 -14.37 -21.01
C ALA A 501 -14.08 -13.61 -19.71
N ALA A 502 -14.51 -14.13 -18.55
CA ALA A 502 -14.18 -13.58 -17.25
C ALA A 502 -12.67 -13.61 -16.98
N ALA A 503 -12.00 -14.72 -17.32
CA ALA A 503 -10.56 -14.85 -17.21
C ALA A 503 -9.81 -13.84 -18.11
N GLN A 504 -10.23 -13.65 -19.35
CA GLN A 504 -9.66 -12.62 -20.23
C GLN A 504 -9.86 -11.21 -19.66
N SER A 505 -11.03 -10.91 -19.11
CA SER A 505 -11.31 -9.62 -18.46
C SER A 505 -10.40 -9.41 -17.24
N MET A 506 -10.23 -10.43 -16.38
CA MET A 506 -9.32 -10.36 -15.23
C MET A 506 -7.86 -10.15 -15.67
N GLN A 507 -7.42 -10.84 -16.72
CA GLN A 507 -6.07 -10.66 -17.28
C GLN A 507 -5.86 -9.23 -17.79
N TYR A 508 -6.84 -8.68 -18.50
CA TYR A 508 -6.79 -7.29 -18.97
C TYR A 508 -6.78 -6.27 -17.82
N GLN A 509 -7.56 -6.49 -16.76
CA GLN A 509 -7.54 -5.64 -15.56
C GLN A 509 -6.20 -5.72 -14.83
N ALA A 510 -5.61 -6.92 -14.73
CA ALA A 510 -4.29 -7.10 -14.14
C ALA A 510 -3.20 -6.37 -14.94
N GLU A 511 -3.24 -6.42 -16.27
CA GLU A 511 -2.36 -5.64 -17.15
C GLU A 511 -2.53 -4.13 -16.94
N LYS A 512 -3.76 -3.62 -16.88
CA LYS A 512 -4.03 -2.20 -16.61
C LYS A 512 -3.52 -1.75 -15.24
N LEU A 513 -3.68 -2.59 -14.21
CA LEU A 513 -3.15 -2.30 -12.89
C LEU A 513 -1.62 -2.29 -12.90
N LEU A 514 -1.01 -3.26 -13.57
CA LEU A 514 0.44 -3.33 -13.74
C LEU A 514 0.98 -2.10 -14.48
N ASP A 515 0.34 -1.67 -15.56
CA ASP A 515 0.68 -0.46 -16.31
C ASP A 515 0.55 0.79 -15.44
N SER A 516 -0.53 0.90 -14.67
CA SER A 516 -0.76 2.02 -13.75
C SER A 516 0.32 2.14 -12.67
N VAL A 517 0.83 1.01 -12.16
CA VAL A 517 1.92 1.00 -11.17
C VAL A 517 3.32 0.99 -11.79
N SER A 518 3.44 0.77 -13.10
CA SER A 518 4.73 0.70 -13.81
C SER A 518 5.48 2.04 -13.84
N VAL A 519 4.75 3.15 -13.68
CA VAL A 519 5.31 4.49 -13.50
C VAL A 519 6.21 4.54 -12.26
N PHE A 520 5.92 3.73 -11.24
CA PHE A 520 6.72 3.65 -10.02
C PHE A 520 7.95 2.75 -10.21
N ARG A 521 9.13 3.36 -10.22
CA ARG A 521 10.43 2.68 -10.28
C ARG A 521 10.82 2.24 -8.89
N LEU A 522 10.82 0.92 -8.69
CA LEU A 522 11.30 0.29 -7.46
C LEU A 522 12.79 -0.01 -7.59
N ALA A 523 13.54 0.09 -6.49
CA ALA A 523 14.93 -0.37 -6.49
C ALA A 523 14.91 -1.85 -6.89
N ALA A 524 15.74 -2.23 -7.86
CA ALA A 524 15.88 -3.65 -8.20
C ALA A 524 16.24 -4.37 -6.91
N ARG A 525 15.40 -5.33 -6.49
CA ARG A 525 15.77 -6.28 -5.43
C ARG A 525 17.10 -6.89 -5.88
N GLN A 526 18.18 -6.52 -5.21
CA GLN A 526 19.38 -7.35 -5.16
C GLN A 526 19.04 -8.55 -4.27
N ASP A 527 18.15 -9.42 -4.75
CA ASP A 527 17.93 -10.71 -4.12
C ASP A 527 18.98 -11.69 -4.70
N GLU A 528 19.84 -12.14 -3.79
CA GLU A 528 20.46 -13.47 -3.75
C GLU A 528 21.36 -13.90 -4.93
N ALA A 529 22.57 -13.33 -4.97
CA ALA A 529 23.76 -14.02 -5.49
C ALA A 529 24.64 -14.53 -4.32
N LEU A 530 24.01 -15.21 -3.36
CA LEU A 530 24.67 -16.05 -2.36
C LEU A 530 23.97 -17.42 -2.40
N ALA A 531 24.18 -18.13 -3.51
CA ALA A 531 23.94 -19.56 -3.62
C ALA A 531 25.27 -20.30 -3.44
#